data_AF-A0A6J7HA54-F1
#
_entry.id   AF-A0A6J7HA54-F1
#
_cell.length_a   1.000
_cell.length_b   1.000
_cell.length_c   1.000
_cell.angle_alpha   90.00
_cell.angle_beta   90.00
_cell.angle_gamma   90.00
#
_symmetry.space_group_name_H-M   'P 1'
#
loop_
_entity.id
_entity.type
_entity.pdbx_description
1 polymer ?
#
loop_
_entity_poly.entity_id
_entity_poly.type
_entity_poly.pdbx_seq_one_letter_code
_entity_poly.pdbx_strand_id
1 'polypeptide(L)'
;MDTPRPMTHDLLKSILDELGATLKQVFITELHDGTYYAELEIIKDGQTQRISSRPSDAFALAARYPNTVPIYAEESILEEAGVLFDQDDAENQITEFREFLDQVKPEDFFGD
;
A
#
# COMPACT_ATOMS: atom_id res chain seq x y z
N MET A 1 -8.21 -3.39 -12.30
CA MET A 1 -9.65 -3.66 -12.45
C MET A 1 -10.32 -2.36 -12.82
N ASP A 2 -10.88 -2.25 -14.01
CA ASP A 2 -11.73 -1.11 -14.35
C ASP A 2 -13.11 -1.34 -13.74
N THR A 3 -13.45 -0.52 -12.75
CA THR A 3 -14.78 -0.50 -12.15
C THR A 3 -15.59 0.66 -12.75
N PRO A 4 -16.91 0.52 -12.98
CA PRO A 4 -17.71 1.59 -13.61
C PRO A 4 -17.79 2.88 -12.78
N ARG A 5 -17.45 2.80 -11.48
CA ARG A 5 -17.49 3.88 -10.51
C ARG A 5 -16.24 3.78 -9.62
N PRO A 6 -15.65 4.90 -9.20
CA PRO A 6 -14.45 4.87 -8.37
C PRO A 6 -14.68 4.14 -7.04
N MET A 7 -13.74 3.28 -6.66
CA MET A 7 -13.70 2.65 -5.34
C MET A 7 -13.15 3.62 -4.30
N THR A 8 -13.14 3.24 -3.02
CA THR A 8 -12.78 4.13 -1.90
C THR A 8 -11.40 4.78 -2.05
N HIS A 9 -10.36 4.02 -2.41
CA HIS A 9 -9.01 4.58 -2.59
C HIS A 9 -8.88 5.41 -3.87
N ASP A 10 -9.69 5.13 -4.89
CA ASP A 10 -9.75 5.96 -6.11
C ASP A 10 -10.40 7.31 -5.79
N LEU A 11 -11.50 7.29 -5.02
CA LEU A 11 -12.17 8.49 -4.51
C LEU A 11 -11.23 9.31 -3.64
N LEU A 12 -10.47 8.68 -2.73
CA LEU A 12 -9.52 9.37 -1.87
C LEU A 12 -8.41 10.05 -2.69
N LYS A 13 -7.85 9.36 -3.69
CA LYS A 13 -6.90 9.96 -4.62
C LYS A 13 -7.51 11.17 -5.34
N SER A 14 -8.72 11.04 -5.88
CA SER A 14 -9.41 12.17 -6.53
C SER A 14 -9.63 13.36 -5.59
N ILE A 15 -9.97 13.11 -4.33
CA ILE A 15 -10.11 14.18 -3.32
C ILE A 15 -8.78 14.88 -3.10
N LEU A 16 -7.67 14.14 -2.96
CA LEU A 16 -6.34 14.76 -2.80
C LEU A 16 -5.98 15.59 -4.03
N ASP A 17 -6.19 15.05 -5.23
CA ASP A 17 -5.92 15.75 -6.50
C ASP A 17 -6.73 17.07 -6.58
N GLU A 18 -8.03 17.05 -6.29
CA GLU A 18 -8.90 18.25 -6.30
C GLU A 18 -8.55 19.27 -5.21
N LEU A 19 -8.00 18.82 -4.08
CA LEU A 19 -7.52 19.70 -3.02
C LEU A 19 -6.09 20.23 -3.27
N GLY A 20 -5.46 19.89 -4.41
CA GLY A 20 -4.09 20.26 -4.74
C GLY A 20 -3.06 19.60 -3.82
N ALA A 21 -3.39 18.43 -3.27
CA ALA A 21 -2.54 17.64 -2.39
C ALA A 21 -1.96 16.44 -3.13
N THR A 22 -0.70 16.10 -2.88
CA THR A 22 -0.02 14.97 -3.53
C THR A 22 0.56 14.03 -2.48
N LEU A 23 0.25 12.73 -2.58
CA LEU A 23 0.94 11.71 -1.80
C LEU A 23 2.40 11.64 -2.25
N LYS A 24 3.32 11.99 -1.35
CA LYS A 24 4.75 11.99 -1.62
C LYS A 24 5.37 10.62 -1.40
N GLN A 25 5.04 9.97 -0.29
CA GLN A 25 5.59 8.69 0.13
C GLN A 25 4.76 8.08 1.27
N VAL A 26 4.95 6.79 1.50
CA VAL A 26 4.38 6.03 2.60
C VAL A 26 5.51 5.60 3.55
N PHE A 27 5.28 5.71 4.85
CA PHE A 27 6.17 5.19 5.89
C PHE A 27 5.46 4.10 6.68
N ILE A 28 6.12 2.97 6.91
CA ILE A 28 5.74 1.99 7.92
C ILE A 28 6.54 2.33 9.18
N THR A 29 5.84 2.81 10.20
CA THR A 29 6.48 3.54 11.32
C THR A 29 6.63 2.69 12.56
N GLU A 30 5.69 1.79 12.84
CA GLU A 30 5.69 0.99 14.07
C GLU A 30 5.11 -0.40 13.84
N LEU A 31 5.60 -1.36 14.63
CA LEU A 31 4.97 -2.66 14.87
C LEU A 31 4.72 -2.76 16.37
N HIS A 32 3.46 -2.79 16.79
CA HIS A 32 3.08 -2.87 18.19
C HIS A 32 2.01 -3.94 18.38
N ASP A 33 2.26 -4.91 19.24
CA ASP A 33 1.37 -6.06 19.51
C ASP A 33 0.90 -6.75 18.21
N GLY A 34 1.83 -6.96 17.26
CA GLY A 34 1.55 -7.57 15.96
C GLY A 34 0.76 -6.68 14.99
N THR A 35 0.50 -5.43 15.35
CA THR A 35 -0.21 -4.44 14.53
C THR A 35 0.78 -3.45 13.92
N TYR A 36 0.81 -3.39 12.59
CA TYR A 36 1.62 -2.42 11.86
C TYR A 36 0.90 -1.08 11.72
N TYR A 37 1.68 0.00 11.84
CA TYR A 37 1.24 1.37 11.65
C TYR A 37 1.95 2.00 10.46
N ALA A 38 1.26 2.90 9.77
CA ALA A 38 1.81 3.64 8.65
C ALA A 38 1.45 5.12 8.71
N GLU A 39 2.22 5.92 7.99
CA GLU A 39 1.92 7.32 7.73
C GLU A 39 1.96 7.61 6.23
N LEU A 40 0.97 8.38 5.77
CA LEU A 40 0.97 9.01 4.45
C LEU A 40 1.64 10.36 4.57
N GLU A 41 2.73 10.58 3.84
CA GLU A 41 3.31 11.91 3.72
C GLU A 41 2.70 12.64 2.52
N ILE A 42 1.94 13.70 2.79
CA ILE A 42 1.19 14.46 1.79
C ILE A 42 1.77 15.87 1.69
N ILE A 43 2.00 16.34 0.47
CA ILE A 43 2.42 17.71 0.18
C ILE A 43 1.21 18.51 -0.29
N LYS A 44 0.97 19.67 0.34
CA LYS A 44 -0.04 20.65 -0.07
C LYS A 44 0.48 22.06 0.18
N ASP A 45 0.40 22.93 -0.83
CA ASP A 45 0.87 24.34 -0.73
C ASP A 45 2.33 24.48 -0.24
N GLY A 46 3.19 23.52 -0.60
CA GLY A 46 4.59 23.46 -0.16
C GLY A 46 4.80 23.01 1.29
N GLN A 47 3.73 22.66 2.01
CA GLN A 47 3.78 22.10 3.35
C GLN A 47 3.66 20.59 3.31
N THR A 48 4.39 19.93 4.19
CA THR A 48 4.33 18.48 4.39
C THR A 48 3.44 18.16 5.59
N GLN A 49 2.50 17.25 5.40
CA GLN A 49 1.65 16.70 6.46
C GLN A 49 1.81 15.19 6.51
N ARG A 50 1.81 14.64 7.71
CA ARG A 50 1.80 13.19 7.93
C ARG A 50 0.45 12.78 8.49
N ILE A 51 -0.18 11.79 7.85
CA ILE A 51 -1.50 11.29 8.23
C ILE A 51 -1.36 9.83 8.60
N SER A 52 -1.73 9.49 9.84
CA SER A 52 -1.78 8.11 10.31
C SER A 52 -2.71 7.26 9.45
N SER A 53 -2.26 6.07 9.10
CA SER A 53 -2.97 5.11 8.25
C SER A 53 -2.62 3.69 8.66
N ARG A 54 -3.47 2.74 8.28
CA ARG A 54 -3.06 1.33 8.21
C ARG A 54 -2.16 1.13 6.98
N PRO A 55 -1.20 0.19 7.01
CA PRO A 55 -0.39 -0.12 5.84
C PRO A 55 -1.21 -0.52 4.61
N SER A 56 -2.27 -1.31 4.80
CA SER A 56 -3.16 -1.75 3.72
C SER A 56 -3.81 -0.59 2.96
N ASP A 57 -4.30 0.42 3.67
CA ASP A 57 -4.87 1.62 3.06
C ASP A 57 -3.81 2.46 2.36
N ALA A 58 -2.61 2.56 2.95
CA ALA A 58 -1.51 3.33 2.40
C ALA A 58 -0.98 2.72 1.10
N PHE A 59 -0.79 1.41 1.07
CA PHE A 59 -0.39 0.67 -0.14
C PHE A 59 -1.47 0.75 -1.21
N ALA A 60 -2.74 0.58 -0.81
CA ALA A 60 -3.83 0.69 -1.74
C ALA A 60 -3.86 2.07 -2.39
N LEU A 61 -3.77 3.16 -1.62
CA LEU A 61 -3.73 4.51 -2.17
C LEU A 61 -2.51 4.74 -3.06
N ALA A 62 -1.31 4.34 -2.61
CA ALA A 62 -0.07 4.46 -3.37
C ALA A 62 -0.14 3.78 -4.75
N ALA A 63 -0.75 2.60 -4.82
CA ALA A 63 -0.90 1.84 -6.07
C ALA A 63 -1.81 2.51 -7.12
N ARG A 64 -2.62 3.52 -6.74
CA ARG A 64 -3.45 4.30 -7.69
C ARG A 64 -2.69 5.44 -8.36
N TYR A 65 -1.47 5.75 -7.90
CA TYR A 65 -0.68 6.80 -8.53
C TYR A 65 -0.02 6.25 -9.80
N PRO A 66 -0.04 7.03 -10.90
CA PRO A 66 0.58 6.60 -12.16
C PRO A 66 2.10 6.53 -12.06
N ASN A 67 2.69 7.30 -11.15
CA ASN A 67 4.10 7.26 -10.82
C ASN A 67 4.31 6.43 -9.55
N THR A 68 5.42 5.71 -9.48
CA THR A 68 5.81 4.98 -8.27
C THR A 68 5.87 5.93 -7.07
N VAL A 69 5.05 5.63 -6.05
CA VAL A 69 5.13 6.27 -4.74
C VAL A 69 6.11 5.47 -3.88
N PRO A 70 7.18 6.09 -3.37
CA PRO A 70 8.12 5.43 -2.48
C PRO A 70 7.44 4.91 -1.20
N ILE A 71 7.84 3.72 -0.78
CA ILE A 71 7.42 3.11 0.48
C ILE A 71 8.69 2.85 1.29
N TYR A 72 8.71 3.35 2.52
CA TYR A 72 9.79 3.16 3.48
C TYR A 72 9.27 2.43 4.70
N ALA A 73 10.17 1.75 5.41
CA ALA A 73 9.89 1.16 6.72
C ALA A 73 11.02 1.55 7.67
N GLU A 74 10.67 1.74 8.95
CA GLU A 74 11.67 1.89 10.01
C GLU A 74 12.55 0.63 10.10
N GLU A 75 13.84 0.84 10.35
CA GLU A 75 14.82 -0.26 10.40
C GLU A 75 14.47 -1.28 11.49
N SER A 76 13.98 -0.82 12.64
CA SER A 76 13.53 -1.68 13.73
C SER A 76 12.43 -2.67 13.32
N ILE A 77 11.56 -2.27 12.39
CA ILE A 77 10.50 -3.14 11.87
C ILE A 77 11.09 -4.22 10.96
N LEU A 78 12.10 -3.86 10.16
CA LEU A 78 12.82 -4.81 9.32
C LEU A 78 13.62 -5.80 10.18
N GLU A 79 14.19 -5.36 11.29
CA GLU A 79 14.88 -6.24 12.24
C GLU A 79 13.91 -7.19 12.95
N GLU A 80 12.72 -6.72 13.32
CA GLU A 80 11.73 -7.52 14.06
C GLU A 80 10.97 -8.50 13.17
N ALA A 81 10.57 -8.07 11.97
CA ALA A 81 9.63 -8.80 11.13
C ALA A 81 10.05 -8.91 9.65
N GLY A 82 11.23 -8.42 9.29
CA GLY A 82 11.78 -8.59 7.95
C GLY A 82 12.03 -10.07 7.65
N VAL A 83 11.65 -10.49 6.45
CA VAL A 83 11.94 -11.82 5.92
C VAL A 83 12.96 -11.67 4.81
N LEU A 84 14.10 -12.36 4.95
CA LEU A 84 15.08 -12.48 3.88
C LEU A 84 14.66 -13.65 2.99
N PHE A 85 14.29 -13.33 1.75
CA PHE A 85 14.19 -14.31 0.69
C PHE A 85 15.51 -14.30 -0.08
N ASP A 86 16.03 -15.47 -0.43
CA ASP A 86 17.02 -15.52 -1.51
C ASP A 86 16.33 -15.22 -2.85
N GLN A 87 17.11 -14.83 -3.87
CA GLN A 87 16.54 -14.38 -5.14
C GLN A 87 15.65 -15.44 -5.79
N ASP A 88 16.03 -16.71 -5.65
CA ASP A 88 15.27 -17.84 -6.19
C ASP A 88 13.96 -18.04 -5.43
N ASP A 89 13.94 -17.96 -4.09
CA ASP A 89 12.71 -18.07 -3.29
C ASP A 89 11.74 -16.91 -3.55
N ALA A 90 12.25 -15.69 -3.72
CA ALA A 90 11.43 -14.52 -4.01
C ALA A 90 10.72 -14.63 -5.38
N GLU A 91 11.45 -15.04 -6.42
CA GLU A 91 10.87 -15.22 -7.76
C GLU A 91 9.84 -16.36 -7.78
N ASN A 92 10.14 -17.46 -7.08
CA ASN A 92 9.23 -18.60 -6.96
C ASN A 92 7.92 -18.21 -6.25
N GLN A 93 7.99 -17.50 -5.12
CA GLN A 93 6.79 -17.07 -4.39
C GLN A 93 5.96 -16.04 -5.18
N ILE A 94 6.60 -15.12 -5.90
CA ILE A 94 5.87 -14.18 -6.78
C ILE A 94 5.16 -14.94 -7.90
N THR A 95 5.80 -15.97 -8.46
CA THR A 95 5.21 -16.80 -9.50
C THR A 95 4.00 -17.57 -8.97
N GLU A 96 4.15 -18.24 -7.83
CA GLU A 96 3.07 -18.98 -7.16
C GLU A 96 1.90 -18.06 -6.78
N PHE A 97 2.18 -16.85 -6.29
CA PHE A 97 1.16 -15.86 -5.98
C PHE A 97 0.42 -15.37 -7.23
N ARG A 98 1.10 -15.19 -8.36
CA ARG A 98 0.46 -14.83 -9.64
C ARG A 98 -0.43 -15.96 -10.15
N GLU A 99 0.05 -17.19 -10.11
CA GLU A 99 -0.74 -18.37 -10.50
C GLU A 99 -1.99 -18.54 -9.62
N PHE A 100 -1.88 -18.27 -8.32
CA PHE A 100 -3.02 -18.21 -7.41
C PHE A 100 -4.02 -17.13 -7.84
N LEU A 101 -3.56 -15.89 -8.10
CA LEU A 101 -4.45 -14.80 -8.54
C LEU A 101 -5.16 -15.10 -9.86
N ASP A 102 -4.54 -15.84 -10.77
CA ASP A 102 -5.13 -16.24 -12.04
C ASP A 102 -6.23 -17.32 -11.87
N GLN A 103 -6.15 -18.13 -10.82
CA GLN A 103 -7.10 -19.21 -10.56
C GLN A 103 -8.26 -18.82 -9.64
N VAL A 104 -8.09 -17.79 -8.82
CA VAL A 104 -9.09 -17.35 -7.85
C VAL A 104 -10.00 -16.29 -8.47
N LYS A 105 -11.32 -16.52 -8.38
CA LYS A 105 -12.31 -15.54 -8.82
C LYS A 105 -12.64 -14.58 -7.67
N PRO A 106 -13.06 -13.33 -7.98
CA PRO A 106 -13.50 -12.39 -6.96
C PRO A 106 -14.57 -12.95 -6.02
N GLU A 107 -15.45 -13.83 -6.54
CA GLU A 107 -16.50 -14.50 -5.76
C GLU A 107 -15.95 -15.41 -4.65
N ASP A 108 -14.77 -16.02 -4.84
CA ASP A 108 -14.19 -16.98 -3.90
C ASP A 108 -13.67 -16.29 -2.61
N PHE A 109 -13.53 -14.96 -2.61
CA PHE A 109 -13.15 -14.17 -1.43
C PHE A 109 -14.33 -13.80 -0.54
N PHE A 110 -15.56 -13.91 -1.05
CA PHE A 110 -16.79 -13.72 -0.30
C PHE A 110 -17.33 -15.11 0.02
N GLY A 111 -16.77 -15.77 1.04
CA GLY A 111 -17.30 -17.06 1.49
C GLY A 111 -18.81 -17.01 1.72
N ASP A 112 -19.49 -18.15 1.53
CA ASP A 112 -20.92 -18.34 1.85
C ASP A 112 -21.29 -17.82 3.26
#